data_AF-A0A957RKP6-F1
#
_entry.id   AF-A0A957RKP6-F1
#
_cell.length_a   1.000
_cell.length_b   1.000
_cell.length_c   1.000
_cell.angle_alpha   90.00
_cell.angle_beta   90.00
_cell.angle_gamma   90.00
#
_symmetry.space_group_name_H-M   'P 1'
#
loop_
_entity.id
_entity.type
_entity.pdbx_description
1 polymer ?
#
loop_
_entity_poly.entity_id
_entity_poly.type
_entity_poly.pdbx_seq_one_letter_code
_entity_poly.pdbx_strand_id
1 'polypeptide(L)'
;LEPECSIGVPAGWTDPRYGAHDKLTIYVGSQIPYADRSQVARCLGLPEEAVRVKGTVMGGGFGGKEDIAGQFHAALAAQVTGRPVKILYTREESLRFHPKRHATIIRIKTGAKRDGTLTAVEAELYGDSGAYASLGEKVMTRAT
;
A
#
# COMPACT_ATOMS: atom_id res chain seq x y z
N LEU A 1 7.34 16.02 -1.97
CA LEU A 1 7.60 14.56 -2.02
C LEU A 1 6.63 13.89 -2.98
N GLU A 2 6.90 12.67 -3.44
CA GLU A 2 6.21 11.96 -4.54
C GLU A 2 4.78 11.50 -4.16
N PRO A 3 3.72 11.80 -4.94
CA PRO A 3 2.38 11.20 -4.77
C PRO A 3 2.30 9.76 -5.27
N GLU A 4 1.21 9.04 -4.97
CA GLU A 4 0.94 7.72 -5.54
C GLU A 4 0.82 7.81 -7.07
N CYS A 5 1.52 6.92 -7.76
CA CYS A 5 1.51 6.84 -9.21
C CYS A 5 1.58 5.37 -9.64
N SER A 6 0.78 5.00 -10.64
CA SER A 6 0.77 3.67 -11.23
C SER A 6 0.65 3.78 -12.75
N ILE A 7 1.41 2.98 -13.48
CA ILE A 7 1.29 2.85 -14.92
C ILE A 7 0.96 1.41 -15.24
N GLY A 8 -0.23 1.17 -15.80
CA GLY A 8 -0.64 -0.11 -16.34
C GLY A 8 -0.31 -0.19 -17.83
N VAL A 9 0.30 -1.28 -18.26
CA VAL A 9 0.59 -1.60 -19.67
C VAL A 9 -0.05 -2.94 -19.99
N PRO A 10 -0.96 -3.03 -20.97
CA PRO A 10 -1.65 -4.28 -21.26
C PRO A 10 -0.71 -5.32 -21.84
N ALA A 11 -1.08 -6.59 -21.71
CA ALA A 11 -0.38 -7.67 -22.39
C ALA A 11 -0.52 -7.50 -23.92
N GLY A 12 0.52 -7.88 -24.67
CA GLY A 12 0.61 -7.70 -26.12
C GLY A 12 1.03 -6.30 -26.56
N TRP A 13 1.21 -5.34 -25.64
CA TRP A 13 1.69 -4.00 -26.00
C TRP A 13 3.19 -4.00 -26.28
N THR A 14 3.60 -3.34 -27.37
CA THR A 14 5.02 -3.14 -27.70
C THR A 14 5.34 -1.65 -27.66
N ASP A 15 6.23 -1.24 -26.73
CA ASP A 15 6.78 0.11 -26.70
C ASP A 15 8.14 0.12 -27.42
N PRO A 16 8.38 1.05 -28.36
CA PRO A 16 9.64 1.10 -29.11
C PRO A 16 10.88 1.36 -28.23
N ARG A 17 10.71 1.86 -27.01
CA ARG A 17 11.80 2.14 -26.06
C ARG A 17 12.00 1.02 -25.04
N TYR A 18 10.96 0.23 -24.75
CA TYR A 18 10.96 -0.72 -23.62
C TYR A 18 10.63 -2.17 -24.02
N GLY A 19 10.37 -2.40 -25.31
CA GLY A 19 10.10 -3.72 -25.87
C GLY A 19 8.66 -4.21 -25.68
N ALA A 20 8.47 -5.50 -25.93
CA ALA A 20 7.18 -6.16 -25.83
C ALA A 20 6.80 -6.47 -24.37
N HIS A 21 5.50 -6.44 -24.10
CA HIS A 21 4.90 -6.79 -22.83
C HIS A 21 4.04 -8.05 -22.95
N ASP A 22 4.60 -9.22 -22.65
CA ASP A 22 3.86 -10.49 -22.73
C ASP A 22 2.79 -10.64 -21.63
N LYS A 23 2.86 -9.79 -20.61
CA LYS A 23 2.00 -9.79 -19.40
C LYS A 23 1.46 -8.40 -19.14
N LEU A 24 0.30 -8.34 -18.51
CA LEU A 24 -0.18 -7.10 -17.89
C LEU A 24 0.89 -6.61 -16.92
N THR A 25 1.48 -5.45 -17.20
CA THR A 25 2.60 -4.92 -16.41
C THR A 25 2.18 -3.65 -15.70
N ILE A 26 2.37 -3.60 -14.38
CA ILE A 26 2.20 -2.39 -13.57
C ILE A 26 3.57 -1.87 -13.16
N TYR A 27 3.87 -0.62 -13.47
CA TYR A 27 5.00 0.12 -12.91
C TYR A 27 4.52 0.97 -11.75
N VAL A 28 5.10 0.79 -10.57
CA VAL A 28 4.67 1.48 -9.34
C VAL A 28 5.81 1.59 -8.33
N GLY A 29 5.89 2.71 -7.62
CA GLY A 29 6.67 2.83 -6.40
C GLY A 29 5.88 2.27 -5.23
N SER A 30 6.01 0.97 -4.95
CA SER A 30 5.25 0.25 -3.91
C SER A 30 6.17 -0.40 -2.87
N GLN A 31 5.70 -0.50 -1.62
CA GLN A 31 6.38 -1.26 -0.57
C GLN A 31 5.96 -2.74 -0.53
N ILE A 32 4.94 -3.12 -1.29
CA ILE A 32 4.33 -4.46 -1.27
C ILE A 32 4.16 -5.08 -2.68
N PRO A 33 5.17 -5.05 -3.57
CA PRO A 33 4.99 -5.41 -4.99
C PRO A 33 4.44 -6.81 -5.24
N TYR A 34 4.72 -7.78 -4.36
CA TYR A 34 4.17 -9.12 -4.46
C TYR A 34 2.68 -9.17 -4.09
N ALA A 35 2.28 -8.45 -3.04
CA ALA A 35 0.87 -8.35 -2.66
C ALA A 35 0.09 -7.49 -3.65
N ASP A 36 0.70 -6.48 -4.26
CA ASP A 36 0.10 -5.73 -5.37
C ASP A 36 -0.22 -6.67 -6.54
N ARG A 37 0.71 -7.57 -6.89
CA ARG A 37 0.50 -8.55 -7.96
C ARG A 37 -0.70 -9.44 -7.66
N SER A 38 -0.76 -10.03 -6.48
CA SER A 38 -1.86 -10.94 -6.10
C SER A 38 -3.21 -10.22 -6.01
N GLN A 39 -3.23 -9.00 -5.47
CA GLN A 39 -4.44 -8.19 -5.38
C GLN A 39 -4.95 -7.75 -6.76
N VAL A 40 -4.07 -7.27 -7.66
CA VAL A 40 -4.46 -6.92 -9.04
C VAL A 40 -4.97 -8.15 -9.78
N ALA A 41 -4.28 -9.28 -9.70
CA ALA A 41 -4.71 -10.53 -10.32
C ALA A 41 -6.11 -10.92 -9.85
N ARG A 42 -6.35 -10.87 -8.53
CA ARG A 42 -7.67 -11.13 -7.92
C ARG A 42 -8.73 -10.13 -8.39
N CYS A 43 -8.45 -8.84 -8.42
CA CYS A 43 -9.40 -7.81 -8.85
C CYS A 43 -9.83 -7.98 -10.30
N LEU A 44 -8.94 -8.45 -11.17
CA LEU A 44 -9.19 -8.60 -12.61
C LEU A 44 -9.61 -10.02 -13.01
N GLY A 45 -9.66 -10.96 -12.06
CA GLY A 45 -9.95 -12.37 -12.37
C GLY A 45 -8.89 -13.05 -13.22
N LEU A 46 -7.62 -12.64 -13.09
CA LEU A 46 -6.48 -13.17 -13.83
C LEU A 46 -5.65 -14.11 -12.96
N PRO A 47 -4.95 -15.09 -13.55
CA PRO A 47 -3.93 -15.84 -12.83
C PRO A 47 -2.74 -14.92 -12.50
N GLU A 48 -2.10 -15.13 -11.34
CA GLU A 48 -1.00 -14.25 -10.87
C GLU A 48 0.16 -14.17 -11.86
N GLU A 49 0.47 -15.25 -12.55
CA GLU A 49 1.53 -15.32 -13.56
C GLU A 49 1.25 -14.46 -14.80
N ALA A 50 -0.01 -14.05 -15.05
CA ALA A 50 -0.36 -13.12 -16.12
C ALA A 50 -0.13 -11.65 -15.73
N VAL A 51 0.18 -11.38 -14.45
CA VAL A 51 0.41 -10.03 -13.92
C VAL A 51 1.89 -9.87 -13.51
N ARG A 52 2.49 -8.76 -13.94
CA ARG A 52 3.86 -8.39 -13.60
C ARG A 52 3.87 -7.02 -12.91
N VAL A 53 4.34 -6.96 -11.67
CA VAL A 53 4.61 -5.68 -11.00
C VAL A 53 6.10 -5.38 -11.09
N LYS A 54 6.44 -4.20 -11.62
CA LYS A 54 7.80 -3.66 -11.67
C LYS A 54 7.91 -2.48 -10.71
N GLY A 55 8.68 -2.67 -9.64
CA GLY A 55 9.00 -1.60 -8.70
C GLY A 55 9.79 -0.48 -9.39
N THR A 56 9.37 0.77 -9.20
CA THR A 56 10.12 1.95 -9.65
C THR A 56 10.85 2.60 -8.49
N VAL A 57 11.82 3.47 -8.80
CA VAL A 57 12.41 4.37 -7.79
C VAL A 57 11.28 5.11 -7.10
N MET A 58 11.30 5.11 -5.77
CA MET A 58 10.22 5.64 -4.93
C MET A 58 10.74 6.87 -4.16
N GLY A 59 10.00 7.97 -4.24
CA GLY A 59 10.28 9.22 -3.52
C GLY A 59 9.78 9.21 -2.07
N GLY A 60 9.91 8.07 -1.38
CA GLY A 60 9.43 7.84 -0.01
C GLY A 60 8.10 7.09 0.08
N GLY A 61 7.89 6.40 1.21
CA GLY A 61 6.68 5.62 1.50
C GLY A 61 6.26 5.71 2.97
N PHE A 62 7.17 5.39 3.90
CA PHE A 62 6.95 5.48 5.36
C PHE A 62 5.70 4.71 5.85
N GLY A 63 5.36 3.60 5.19
CA GLY A 63 4.15 2.81 5.44
C GLY A 63 2.93 3.28 4.63
N GLY A 64 2.97 4.50 4.07
CA GLY A 64 1.90 5.06 3.25
C GLY A 64 1.67 4.35 1.90
N LYS A 65 2.61 3.51 1.46
CA LYS A 65 2.52 2.72 0.22
C LYS A 65 2.55 1.21 0.48
N GLU A 66 2.05 0.79 1.65
CA GLU A 66 1.83 -0.61 2.04
C GLU A 66 0.40 -1.10 1.77
N ASP A 67 -0.50 -0.21 1.34
CA ASP A 67 -1.83 -0.54 0.82
C ASP A 67 -1.87 -0.35 -0.70
N ILE A 68 -2.74 -1.13 -1.37
CA ILE A 68 -2.95 -0.99 -2.81
C ILE A 68 -3.73 0.30 -3.12
N ALA A 69 -3.29 1.06 -4.13
CA ALA A 69 -3.81 2.36 -4.52
C ALA A 69 -4.26 2.41 -6.00
N GLY A 70 -3.52 3.12 -6.85
CA GLY A 70 -3.83 3.26 -8.29
C GLY A 70 -3.55 2.00 -9.12
N GLN A 71 -2.88 0.97 -8.57
CA GLN A 71 -2.37 -0.19 -9.31
C GLN A 71 -3.49 -0.92 -10.06
N PHE A 72 -4.57 -1.29 -9.37
CA PHE A 72 -5.67 -2.04 -9.97
C PHE A 72 -6.53 -1.19 -10.92
N HIS A 73 -6.70 0.10 -10.63
CA HIS A 73 -7.37 1.04 -11.53
C HIS A 73 -6.61 1.19 -12.85
N ALA A 74 -5.29 1.37 -12.79
CA ALA A 74 -4.44 1.52 -13.98
C ALA A 74 -4.40 0.22 -14.79
N ALA A 75 -4.34 -0.93 -14.10
CA ALA A 75 -4.40 -2.24 -14.71
C ALA A 75 -5.72 -2.50 -15.45
N LEU A 76 -6.86 -2.22 -14.80
CA LEU A 76 -8.19 -2.38 -15.38
C LEU A 76 -8.36 -1.48 -16.61
N ALA A 77 -8.01 -0.19 -16.47
CA ALA A 77 -8.12 0.76 -17.58
C ALA A 77 -7.23 0.37 -18.76
N ALA A 78 -6.01 -0.12 -18.50
CA ALA A 78 -5.11 -0.60 -19.55
C ALA A 78 -5.68 -1.80 -20.30
N GLN A 79 -6.30 -2.76 -19.59
CA GLN A 79 -6.96 -3.92 -20.19
C GLN A 79 -8.16 -3.50 -21.04
N VAL A 80 -9.04 -2.66 -20.50
CA VAL A 80 -10.26 -2.20 -21.20
C VAL A 80 -9.93 -1.39 -22.45
N THR A 81 -8.90 -0.54 -22.38
CA THR A 81 -8.54 0.35 -23.50
C THR A 81 -7.57 -0.28 -24.50
N GLY A 82 -6.92 -1.39 -24.14
CA GLY A 82 -5.82 -1.98 -24.92
C GLY A 82 -4.60 -1.05 -25.05
N ARG A 83 -4.47 -0.03 -24.19
CA ARG A 83 -3.41 0.98 -24.25
C ARG A 83 -2.77 1.19 -22.88
N PRO A 84 -1.50 1.66 -22.81
CA PRO A 84 -0.90 2.06 -21.55
C PRO A 84 -1.70 3.18 -20.88
N VAL A 85 -1.93 3.05 -19.57
CA VAL A 85 -2.65 4.04 -18.76
C VAL A 85 -1.79 4.43 -17.56
N LYS A 86 -1.65 5.74 -17.35
CA LYS A 86 -1.01 6.31 -16.15
C LYS A 86 -2.07 6.92 -15.25
N ILE A 87 -2.04 6.54 -13.98
CA ILE A 87 -2.79 7.19 -12.90
C ILE A 87 -1.76 7.84 -11.98
N LEU A 88 -1.83 9.16 -11.87
CA LEU A 88 -1.01 9.95 -10.96
C LEU A 88 -1.98 10.73 -10.07
N TYR A 89 -1.90 10.50 -8.76
CA TYR A 89 -2.69 11.26 -7.82
C TYR A 89 -2.13 12.68 -7.71
N THR A 90 -3.02 13.65 -7.61
CA THR A 90 -2.67 14.95 -7.05
C THR A 90 -2.22 14.77 -5.60
N ARG A 91 -1.49 15.75 -5.07
CA ARG A 91 -1.12 15.73 -3.64
C ARG A 91 -2.36 15.69 -2.73
N GLU A 92 -3.44 16.34 -3.12
CA GLU A 92 -4.69 16.31 -2.36
C GLU A 92 -5.34 14.91 -2.35
N GLU A 93 -5.49 14.27 -3.51
CA GLU A 93 -6.00 12.90 -3.60
C GLU A 93 -5.13 11.92 -2.83
N SER A 94 -3.80 12.05 -2.97
CA SER A 94 -2.81 11.28 -2.20
C SER A 94 -3.08 11.37 -0.71
N LEU A 95 -3.20 12.59 -0.17
CA LEU A 95 -3.46 12.83 1.25
C LEU A 95 -4.83 12.34 1.71
N ARG A 96 -5.85 12.36 0.85
CA ARG A 96 -7.18 11.81 1.18
C ARG A 96 -7.19 10.29 1.16
N PHE A 97 -6.46 9.68 0.24
CA PHE A 97 -6.48 8.24 0.00
C PHE A 97 -5.59 7.45 0.98
N HIS A 98 -4.31 7.81 1.09
CA HIS A 98 -3.30 6.93 1.71
C HIS A 98 -3.61 6.63 3.20
N PRO A 99 -3.17 5.47 3.73
CA PRO A 99 -3.39 5.14 5.12
C PRO A 99 -2.79 6.19 6.06
N LYS A 100 -3.39 6.32 7.25
CA LYS A 100 -2.97 7.26 8.29
C LYS A 100 -2.38 6.51 9.46
N ARG A 101 -1.58 7.22 10.26
CA ARG A 101 -1.19 6.74 11.59
C ARG A 101 -2.45 6.66 12.46
N HIS A 102 -2.66 5.52 13.10
CA HIS A 102 -3.75 5.30 14.05
C HIS A 102 -3.69 6.34 15.18
N ALA A 103 -4.83 7.00 15.43
CA ALA A 103 -4.99 7.77 16.65
C ALA A 103 -5.20 6.78 17.81
N THR A 104 -4.37 6.89 18.85
CA THR A 104 -4.36 5.90 19.94
C THR A 104 -4.58 6.57 21.28
N ILE A 105 -5.52 6.04 22.07
CA ILE A 105 -5.72 6.38 23.47
C ILE A 105 -5.11 5.25 24.30
N ILE A 106 -4.16 5.60 25.17
CA ILE A 106 -3.42 4.63 25.98
C ILE A 106 -3.62 4.98 27.46
N ARG A 107 -4.12 4.03 28.24
CA ARG A 107 -4.25 4.12 29.70
C ARG A 107 -3.21 3.20 30.31
N ILE A 108 -2.29 3.75 31.11
CA ILE A 108 -1.20 2.99 31.72
C ILE A 108 -1.21 3.19 33.22
N LYS A 109 -1.08 2.09 33.96
CA LYS A 109 -0.82 2.08 35.40
C LYS A 109 0.54 1.42 35.64
N THR A 110 1.46 2.17 36.22
CA THR A 110 2.82 1.71 36.51
C THR A 110 3.07 1.69 38.01
N GLY A 111 3.53 0.56 38.53
CA GLY A 111 3.99 0.41 39.91
C GLY A 111 5.50 0.62 40.00
N ALA A 112 5.95 1.37 41.02
CA ALA A 112 7.36 1.58 41.32
C ALA A 112 7.65 1.55 42.82
N LYS A 113 8.85 1.11 43.20
CA LYS A 113 9.39 1.23 44.56
C LYS A 113 9.87 2.66 44.83
N ARG A 114 10.14 2.96 46.12
CA ARG A 114 10.69 4.27 46.54
C ARG A 114 12.05 4.60 45.91
N ASP A 115 12.83 3.58 45.54
CA ASP A 115 14.13 3.72 44.87
C ASP A 115 13.99 3.90 43.34
N GLY A 116 12.76 3.95 42.80
CA GLY A 116 12.48 4.10 41.38
C GLY A 116 12.39 2.80 40.58
N THR A 117 12.65 1.64 41.19
CA THR A 117 12.53 0.34 40.51
C THR A 117 11.09 0.05 40.11
N LEU A 118 10.83 -0.17 38.81
CA LEU A 118 9.51 -0.56 38.31
C LEU A 118 9.16 -1.99 38.75
N THR A 119 7.91 -2.22 39.16
CA THR A 119 7.44 -3.53 39.69
C THR A 119 6.29 -4.13 38.91
N ALA A 120 5.47 -3.31 38.25
CA ALA A 120 4.34 -3.76 37.45
C ALA A 120 3.97 -2.70 36.41
N VAL A 121 3.43 -3.16 35.28
CA VAL A 121 2.78 -2.33 34.27
C VAL A 121 1.49 -3.01 33.86
N GLU A 122 0.40 -2.25 33.83
CA GLU A 122 -0.87 -2.62 33.24
C GLU A 122 -1.23 -1.55 32.21
N ALA A 123 -1.58 -1.95 30.98
CA ALA A 123 -1.90 -1.03 29.91
C ALA A 123 -3.16 -1.46 29.15
N GLU A 124 -4.01 -0.48 28.84
CA GLU A 124 -5.20 -0.62 28.02
C GLU A 124 -5.09 0.37 26.85
N LEU A 125 -5.17 -0.14 25.61
CA LEU A 125 -4.96 0.64 24.39
C LEU A 125 -6.18 0.57 23.48
N TYR A 126 -6.62 1.73 23.00
CA TYR A 126 -7.66 1.87 21.97
C TYR A 126 -7.04 2.56 20.76
N GLY A 127 -7.10 1.91 19.58
CA GLY A 127 -6.60 2.48 18.33
C GLY A 127 -7.73 2.68 17.31
N ASP A 128 -7.83 3.88 16.75
CA ASP A 128 -8.75 4.19 15.65
C ASP A 128 -8.14 3.76 14.31
N SER A 129 -8.73 2.74 13.68
CA SER A 129 -8.30 2.21 12.38
C SER A 129 -9.03 2.82 11.19
N GLY A 130 -9.97 3.75 11.43
CA GLY A 130 -10.82 4.31 10.38
C GLY A 130 -11.72 3.25 9.73
N ALA A 131 -12.04 3.46 8.45
CA ALA A 131 -13.06 2.69 7.74
C ALA A 131 -12.62 1.27 7.31
N TYR A 132 -11.32 1.01 7.23
CA TYR A 132 -10.78 -0.27 6.74
C TYR A 132 -9.70 -0.80 7.70
N ALA A 133 -9.54 -2.12 7.74
CA ALA A 133 -8.59 -2.74 8.65
C ALA A 133 -7.13 -2.32 8.37
N SER A 134 -6.72 -2.31 7.08
CA SER A 134 -5.32 -2.10 6.67
C SER A 134 -4.37 -2.89 7.60
N LEU A 135 -3.34 -2.26 8.14
CA LEU A 135 -2.40 -2.85 9.10
C LEU A 135 -2.81 -2.60 10.56
N GLY A 136 -4.06 -2.23 10.85
CA GLY A 136 -4.53 -1.88 12.19
C GLY A 136 -4.29 -2.98 13.23
N GLU A 137 -4.54 -4.25 12.89
CA GLU A 137 -4.21 -5.38 13.76
C GLU A 137 -2.70 -5.42 14.07
N LYS A 138 -1.85 -5.32 13.04
CA LYS A 138 -0.38 -5.36 13.21
C LYS A 138 0.16 -4.15 13.95
N VAL A 139 -0.49 -3.00 13.83
CA VAL A 139 -0.17 -1.81 14.62
C VAL A 139 -0.48 -2.07 16.09
N MET A 140 -1.67 -2.58 16.41
CA MET A 140 -2.06 -2.87 17.79
C MET A 140 -1.20 -3.96 18.43
N THR A 141 -0.88 -5.05 17.71
CA THR A 141 0.02 -6.11 18.21
C THR A 141 1.41 -5.59 18.56
N ARG A 142 1.91 -4.56 17.87
CA ARG A 142 3.22 -3.96 18.16
C ARG A 142 3.17 -2.88 19.24
N ALA A 143 1.98 -2.34 19.52
CA ALA A 143 1.77 -1.29 20.51
C ALA A 143 1.59 -1.86 21.93
N THR A 144 1.12 -3.09 22.04
CA THR A 144 0.99 -3.88 23.27
C THR A 144 2.24 -4.69 23.55
#